data_AF-A0A147BWX1-F1
#
_entry.id   AF-A0A147BWX1-F1
#
_cell.length_a   1.000
_cell.length_b   1.000
_cell.length_c   1.000
_cell.angle_alpha   90.00
_cell.angle_beta   90.00
_cell.angle_gamma   90.00
#
_symmetry.space_group_name_H-M   'P 1'
#
loop_
_entity.id
_entity.type
_entity.pdbx_description
1 polymer ?
#
loop_
_entity_poly.entity_id
_entity_poly.type
_entity_poly.pdbx_seq_one_letter_code
_entity_poly.pdbx_strand_id
1 'polypeptide(L)'
;EQAHVIRRIETELNEADQHARLPNMEIHGLKTDPNVRLAAVLSGLAEKLGIGQHEPSDVVSVFKIPARQGVHQPILVKFTSVA
;
A
#
# COMPACT_ATOMS: atom_id res chain seq x y z
N GLU A 1 25.41 -26.37 -10.95
CA GLU A 1 23.99 -26.52 -11.30
C GLU A 1 23.04 -26.03 -10.20
N GLN A 2 23.15 -26.53 -8.96
CA GLN A 2 22.26 -26.11 -7.85
C GLN A 2 22.22 -24.59 -7.60
N ALA A 3 23.37 -23.90 -7.63
CA ALA A 3 23.43 -22.45 -7.45
C ALA A 3 22.66 -21.67 -8.54
N HIS A 4 22.60 -22.20 -9.76
CA HIS A 4 21.81 -21.57 -10.83
C HIS A 4 20.31 -21.74 -10.60
N VAL A 5 19.89 -22.90 -10.10
CA VAL A 5 18.48 -23.17 -9.76
C VAL A 5 18.02 -22.27 -8.62
N ILE A 6 18.81 -22.14 -7.55
CA ILE A 6 18.51 -21.25 -6.42
C ILE A 6 18.34 -19.81 -6.90
N ARG A 7 19.30 -19.29 -7.67
CA ARG A 7 19.25 -17.92 -8.18
C ARG A 7 18.04 -17.66 -9.07
N ARG A 8 17.63 -18.65 -9.88
CA ARG A 8 16.42 -18.56 -10.70
C ARG A 8 15.19 -18.46 -9.81
N ILE A 9 15.05 -19.34 -8.82
CA ILE A 9 13.91 -19.33 -7.89
C ILE A 9 13.84 -18.02 -7.10
N GLU A 10 14.98 -17.50 -6.63
CA GLU A 10 15.04 -16.20 -5.95
C GLU A 10 14.52 -15.06 -6.83
N THR A 11 14.85 -15.12 -8.13
CA THR A 11 14.40 -14.14 -9.12
C THR A 11 12.89 -14.25 -9.34
N GLU A 12 12.40 -15.45 -9.62
CA GLU A 12 10.98 -15.74 -9.84
C GLU A 12 10.12 -15.36 -8.61
N LEU A 13 10.62 -15.63 -7.40
CA LEU A 13 9.95 -15.26 -6.15
C LEU A 13 9.87 -13.73 -5.99
N ASN A 14 10.98 -13.03 -6.24
CA ASN A 14 10.98 -11.57 -6.15
C ASN A 14 10.05 -10.93 -7.19
N GLU A 15 10.02 -11.45 -8.42
CA GLU A 15 9.09 -11.00 -9.46
C GLU A 15 7.63 -11.22 -9.05
N ALA A 16 7.30 -12.41 -8.53
CA ALA A 16 5.97 -12.72 -8.04
C ALA A 16 5.55 -11.81 -6.86
N ASP A 17 6.46 -11.57 -5.91
CA ASP A 17 6.20 -10.68 -4.77
C ASP A 17 6.02 -9.23 -5.20
N GLN A 18 6.81 -8.74 -6.16
CA GLN A 18 6.64 -7.40 -6.72
C GLN A 18 5.31 -7.28 -7.47
N HIS A 19 4.96 -8.28 -8.27
CA HIS A 19 3.68 -8.32 -8.98
C HIS A 19 2.48 -8.34 -8.02
N ALA A 20 2.56 -9.12 -6.94
CA ALA A 20 1.51 -9.18 -5.91
C ALA A 20 1.32 -7.85 -5.15
N ARG A 21 2.31 -6.96 -5.17
CA ARG A 21 2.27 -5.63 -4.55
C ARG A 21 1.80 -4.52 -5.49
N LEU A 22 1.56 -4.80 -6.77
CA LEU A 22 1.07 -3.80 -7.73
C LEU A 22 -0.19 -3.03 -7.28
N PRO A 23 -1.22 -3.66 -6.66
CA PRO A 23 -2.39 -2.92 -6.19
C PRO A 23 -2.17 -2.26 -4.82
N ASN A 24 -0.94 -2.23 -4.29
CA ASN A 24 -0.65 -1.56 -3.04
C ASN A 24 -0.16 -0.13 -3.29
N MET A 25 -0.63 0.80 -2.47
CA MET A 25 -0.16 2.18 -2.46
C MET A 25 0.27 2.57 -1.05
N GLU A 26 1.49 3.11 -0.93
CA GLU A 26 1.99 3.68 0.32
C GLU A 26 1.89 5.20 0.29
N ILE A 27 1.31 5.77 1.35
CA ILE A 27 1.15 7.20 1.51
C ILE A 27 1.98 7.67 2.70
N HIS A 28 2.95 8.52 2.41
CA HIS A 28 3.93 9.03 3.37
C HIS A 28 3.64 10.48 3.76
N GLY A 29 4.15 10.91 4.92
CA GLY A 29 4.11 12.33 5.35
C GLY A 29 2.78 12.82 5.93
N LEU A 30 1.77 11.95 6.04
CA LEU A 30 0.48 12.33 6.61
C LEU A 30 0.48 12.31 8.13
N LYS A 31 0.14 13.45 8.73
CA LYS A 31 -0.24 13.52 10.14
C LYS A 31 -1.63 12.94 10.29
N THR A 32 -1.71 11.76 10.88
CA THR A 32 -2.98 11.10 11.19
C THR A 32 -3.18 11.01 12.69
N ASP A 33 -4.31 11.52 13.18
CA ASP A 33 -4.75 11.30 14.55
C ASP A 33 -4.92 9.78 14.79
N PRO A 34 -4.50 9.24 15.95
CA PRO A 34 -4.74 7.83 16.29
C PRO A 34 -6.20 7.39 16.20
N ASN A 35 -7.14 8.30 16.43
CA ASN A 35 -8.58 8.02 16.47
C ASN A 35 -9.29 8.21 15.13
N VAL A 36 -8.61 8.80 14.14
CA VAL A 36 -9.21 9.03 12.83
C VAL A 36 -9.28 7.72 12.03
N ARG A 37 -10.46 7.44 11.46
CA ARG A 37 -10.67 6.30 10.57
C ARG A 37 -9.89 6.52 9.28
N LEU A 38 -8.97 5.61 8.94
CA LEU A 38 -8.10 5.74 7.77
C LEU A 38 -8.89 5.82 6.44
N ALA A 39 -10.05 5.17 6.35
CA ALA A 39 -10.93 5.29 5.19
C ALA A 39 -11.41 6.73 4.94
N ALA A 40 -11.67 7.48 6.02
CA ALA A 40 -12.04 8.91 5.92
C ALA A 40 -10.85 9.76 5.48
N VAL A 41 -9.63 9.41 5.90
CA VAL A 41 -8.39 10.05 5.41
C VAL A 41 -8.25 9.83 3.90
N LEU A 42 -8.45 8.60 3.42
CA LEU A 42 -8.34 8.27 2.00
C LEU A 42 -9.38 9.02 1.15
N SER A 43 -10.63 9.07 1.60
CA SER A 43 -11.71 9.81 0.92
C SER A 43 -11.41 11.31 0.86
N GLY A 44 -10.95 11.90 1.98
CA GLY A 44 -10.56 13.31 2.05
C GLY A 44 -9.31 13.64 1.24
N LEU A 45 -8.39 12.68 1.06
CA LEU A 45 -7.26 12.84 0.14
C LEU A 45 -7.73 12.85 -1.31
N ALA A 46 -8.62 11.92 -1.69
CA ALA A 46 -9.17 11.86 -3.04
C ALA A 46 -9.87 13.17 -3.42
N GLU A 47 -10.67 13.72 -2.51
CA GLU A 47 -11.32 15.02 -2.67
C GLU A 47 -10.31 16.16 -2.86
N LYS A 48 -9.29 16.26 -1.98
CA LYS A 48 -8.25 17.31 -2.05
C LYS A 48 -7.40 17.25 -3.31
N LEU A 49 -7.18 16.05 -3.84
CA LEU A 49 -6.42 15.83 -5.07
C LEU A 49 -7.29 16.00 -6.33
N GLY A 50 -8.61 16.19 -6.19
CA GLY A 50 -9.54 16.29 -7.31
C GLY A 50 -9.65 15.00 -8.13
N ILE A 51 -9.35 13.85 -7.52
CA ILE A 51 -9.50 12.54 -8.16
C ILE A 51 -10.87 11.95 -7.85
N GLY A 52 -11.34 11.09 -8.75
CA GLY A 52 -12.61 10.38 -8.55
C GLY A 52 -12.62 9.64 -7.22
N GLN A 53 -13.79 9.63 -6.57
CA GLN A 53 -13.97 8.79 -5.39
C GLN A 53 -13.86 7.32 -5.78
N HIS A 54 -13.22 6.54 -4.93
CA HIS A 54 -13.21 5.08 -5.05
C HIS A 54 -14.46 4.53 -4.40
N GLU A 55 -14.95 3.39 -4.89
CA GLU A 55 -15.98 2.65 -4.18
C GLU A 55 -15.34 1.94 -2.98
N PRO A 56 -16.05 1.78 -1.85
CA PRO A 56 -15.52 1.01 -0.72
C PRO A 56 -15.08 -0.41 -1.09
N SER A 57 -15.70 -1.02 -2.12
CA SER A 57 -15.32 -2.32 -2.66
C SER A 57 -13.96 -2.36 -3.35
N ASP A 58 -13.42 -1.20 -3.74
CA ASP A 58 -12.13 -1.12 -4.42
C ASP A 58 -10.96 -1.28 -3.45
N VAL A 59 -11.20 -1.13 -2.15
CA VAL A 59 -10.18 -1.20 -1.09
C VAL A 59 -10.34 -2.48 -0.29
N VAL A 60 -9.34 -3.36 -0.37
CA VAL A 60 -9.26 -4.59 0.42
C VAL A 60 -8.91 -4.29 1.87
N SER A 61 -7.93 -3.41 2.08
CA SER A 61 -7.48 -3.06 3.43
C SER A 61 -6.75 -1.72 3.47
N VAL A 62 -6.84 -1.03 4.60
CA VAL A 62 -6.05 0.17 4.89
C VAL A 62 -5.52 0.13 6.32
N PHE A 63 -4.22 0.33 6.49
CA PHE A 63 -3.59 0.31 7.83
C PHE A 63 -2.30 1.13 7.85
N LYS A 64 -1.85 1.49 9.06
CA LYS A 64 -0.56 2.18 9.27
C LYS A 64 0.57 1.17 9.33
N ILE A 65 1.65 1.43 8.60
CA ILE A 65 2.89 0.64 8.68
C ILE A 65 3.70 1.14 9.89
N PRO A 66 4.23 0.24 10.75
CA PRO A 66 5.16 0.62 11.80
C PRO A 66 6.35 1.41 11.23
N ALA A 67 6.66 2.56 11.83
CA ALA A 67 7.74 3.43 11.41
C ALA A 67 8.70 3.70 12.57
N ARG A 68 9.92 4.14 12.23
CA ARG A 68 10.91 4.58 13.22
C ARG A 68 10.39 5.78 14.01
N GLN A 69 10.86 5.94 15.24
CA GLN A 69 10.51 7.09 16.07
C GLN A 69 10.84 8.41 15.34
N GLY A 70 9.94 9.40 15.46
CA GLY A 70 10.07 10.69 14.79
C GLY A 70 9.60 10.71 13.33
N VAL A 71 9.25 9.56 12.73
CA VAL A 71 8.69 9.47 11.38
C VAL A 71 7.18 9.24 11.46
N HIS A 72 6.39 10.00 10.69
CA HIS A 72 4.96 9.73 10.55
C HIS A 72 4.75 8.35 9.94
N GLN A 73 3.93 7.52 10.60
CA GLN A 73 3.63 6.17 10.13
C GLN A 73 3.00 6.23 8.73
N PRO A 74 3.61 5.59 7.72
CA PRO A 74 3.02 5.50 6.39
C PRO A 74 1.69 4.77 6.43
N ILE A 75 0.78 5.12 5.53
CA ILE A 75 -0.48 4.41 5.35
C ILE A 75 -0.32 3.47 4.16
N LEU A 76 -0.52 2.18 4.36
CA LEU A 76 -0.63 1.21 3.28
C LEU A 76 -2.10 1.04 2.91
N VAL A 77 -2.41 1.23 1.63
CA VAL A 77 -3.70 0.93 1.03
C VAL A 77 -3.51 -0.25 0.09
N LYS A 78 -4.33 -1.28 0.22
CA LYS A 78 -4.39 -2.40 -0.72
C LYS A 78 -5.69 -2.31 -1.50
N PHE A 79 -5.59 -2.14 -2.80
CA PHE A 79 -6.73 -2.16 -3.71
C PHE A 79 -7.03 -3.59 -4.19
N THR A 80 -8.23 -3.78 -4.74
CA THR A 80 -8.65 -5.05 -5.34
C THR A 80 -7.92 -5.34 -6.65
N SER A 81 -7.63 -4.31 -7.44
CA SER A 81 -6.91 -4.42 -8.71
C SER A 81 -6.17 -3.12 -9.05
N VAL A 82 -5.27 -3.22 -10.02
CA VAL A 82 -4.77 -2.06 -10.77
C VAL A 82 -5.64 -1.97 -12.03
N ALA A 83 -6.24 -0.80 -12.27
CA ALA A 83 -7.05 -0.55 -13.47
C ALA A 83 -6.17 -0.35 -14.72
#